data_AF-A0A3M3WQP7-F1
#
_entry.id   AF-A0A3M3WQP7-F1
#
_cell.length_a   1.000
_cell.length_b   1.000
_cell.length_c   1.000
_cell.angle_alpha   90.00
_cell.angle_beta   90.00
_cell.angle_gamma   90.00
#
_symmetry.space_group_name_H-M   'P 1'
#
loop_
_entity.id
_entity.type
_entity.pdbx_description
1 polymer ?
#
loop_
_entity_poly.entity_id
_entity_poly.type
_entity_poly.pdbx_seq_one_letter_code
_entity_poly.pdbx_strand_id
1 'polypeptide(L)'
;MACAVGYYGVGIEKALAELEGLQGRRLVLHAAELDQFCPTEARAEIFAAAQNTPGVETYLYPGVDHAFARPNGHHFNKPAALMAHERTVAALRRTLGPEYDLSALWEEHIRHEFETRDVPATMATMVAEPYVNHIPTMTGGVGHAQLSRFYQHHFVHGNPQDMALTPISRTVGATQIVDEFIMTFTHDSEIDWMLPGVAPTGRKVQIPMLGVVKFRGPRLCHEHIYWDQASVLVQVGLLDPSGLPVAGVETARKLLDESLPSNSLMPNWANSADQSA
;
A
#
# COMPACT_ATOMS: atom_id res chain seq x y z
N MET A 1 30.04 -13.39 -0.98
CA MET A 1 28.67 -12.94 -0.64
C MET A 1 28.27 -11.86 -1.65
N ALA A 2 27.09 -11.94 -2.27
CA ALA A 2 26.66 -10.99 -3.31
C ALA A 2 25.85 -9.80 -2.73
N CYS A 3 25.13 -10.00 -1.61
CA CYS A 3 24.41 -8.95 -0.89
C CYS A 3 24.49 -9.20 0.62
N ALA A 4 24.74 -8.15 1.41
CA ALA A 4 24.58 -8.12 2.86
C ALA A 4 23.52 -7.11 3.28
N VAL A 5 22.88 -7.40 4.40
CA VAL A 5 21.99 -6.48 5.09
C VAL A 5 22.37 -6.43 6.57
N GLY A 6 22.68 -5.24 7.06
CA GLY A 6 22.96 -4.97 8.47
C GLY A 6 21.87 -4.11 9.10
N TYR A 7 21.61 -4.36 10.39
CA TYR A 7 20.76 -3.51 11.23
C TYR A 7 21.60 -2.92 12.37
N TYR A 8 21.28 -1.70 12.77
CA TYR A 8 21.82 -0.96 13.94
C TYR A 8 23.29 -0.50 13.81
N GLY A 9 24.07 -1.08 12.90
CA GLY A 9 25.35 -0.52 12.43
C GLY A 9 26.46 -0.35 13.49
N VAL A 10 26.28 -0.92 14.69
CA VAL A 10 27.19 -0.75 15.82
C VAL A 10 28.60 -1.22 15.45
N GLY A 11 29.58 -0.30 15.53
CA GLY A 11 31.00 -0.60 15.30
C GLY A 11 31.45 -0.57 13.83
N ILE A 12 30.55 -0.31 12.87
CA ILE A 12 30.89 -0.27 11.44
C ILE A 12 31.84 0.90 11.13
N GLU A 13 31.76 2.00 11.89
CA GLU A 13 32.65 3.16 11.77
C GLU A 13 34.15 2.79 11.89
N LYS A 14 34.45 1.68 12.57
CA LYS A 14 35.82 1.17 12.76
C LYS A 14 36.36 0.37 11.57
N ALA A 15 35.50 0.03 10.61
CA ALA A 15 35.81 -0.84 9.49
C ALA A 15 35.49 -0.19 8.12
N LEU A 16 35.33 1.14 8.06
CA LEU A 16 34.95 1.84 6.82
C LEU A 16 35.93 1.61 5.66
N ALA A 17 37.20 1.34 5.95
CA ALA A 17 38.20 0.98 4.93
C ALA A 17 37.85 -0.32 4.17
N GLU A 18 37.05 -1.22 4.76
CA GLU A 18 36.62 -2.46 4.09
C GLU A 18 35.63 -2.20 2.94
N LEU A 19 35.02 -1.01 2.87
CA LEU A 19 34.11 -0.63 1.78
C LEU A 19 34.80 -0.66 0.41
N GLU A 20 36.12 -0.41 0.35
CA GLU A 20 36.93 -0.50 -0.88
C GLU A 20 36.88 -1.91 -1.50
N GLY A 21 36.70 -2.94 -0.66
CA GLY A 21 36.63 -4.34 -1.06
C GLY A 21 35.25 -4.81 -1.54
N LEU A 22 34.22 -3.96 -1.58
CA LEU A 22 32.86 -4.37 -1.91
C LEU A 22 32.64 -4.70 -3.39
N GLN A 23 33.50 -4.27 -4.31
CA GLN A 23 33.48 -4.49 -5.77
C GLN A 23 32.31 -5.37 -6.30
N GLY A 24 31.21 -4.73 -6.70
CA GLY A 24 30.04 -5.38 -7.31
C GLY A 24 29.05 -6.06 -6.34
N ARG A 25 29.31 -6.00 -5.03
CA ARG A 25 28.42 -6.52 -3.97
C ARG A 25 27.54 -5.42 -3.42
N ARG A 26 26.37 -5.80 -2.94
CA ARG A 26 25.41 -4.87 -2.31
C ARG A 26 25.53 -4.92 -0.78
N LEU A 27 25.46 -3.77 -0.14
CA LEU A 27 25.33 -3.65 1.31
C LEU A 27 24.15 -2.73 1.63
N VAL A 28 23.21 -3.19 2.44
CA VAL A 28 22.13 -2.35 2.97
C VAL A 28 22.29 -2.20 4.47
N LEU A 29 22.28 -0.98 4.98
CA LEU A 29 22.36 -0.69 6.40
C LEU A 29 21.11 0.06 6.88
N HIS A 30 20.48 -0.48 7.92
CA HIS A 30 19.32 0.11 8.58
C HIS A 30 19.73 0.69 9.93
N ALA A 31 19.58 1.99 10.11
CA ALA A 31 19.98 2.71 11.32
C ALA A 31 18.77 3.31 12.05
N ALA A 32 18.71 3.13 13.36
CA ALA A 32 17.76 3.82 14.23
C ALA A 32 18.28 5.23 14.55
N GLU A 33 17.42 6.24 14.55
CA GLU A 33 17.82 7.62 14.90
C GLU A 33 18.27 7.74 16.36
N LEU A 34 17.56 7.05 17.27
CA LEU A 34 17.78 7.14 18.72
C LEU A 34 18.67 6.01 19.25
N ASP A 35 19.40 5.30 18.38
CA ASP A 35 20.27 4.18 18.78
C ASP A 35 21.44 4.66 19.64
N GLN A 36 21.36 4.41 20.95
CA GLN A 36 22.43 4.77 21.88
C GLN A 36 23.75 4.01 21.66
N PHE A 37 23.73 2.87 20.95
CA PHE A 37 24.92 2.07 20.66
C PHE A 37 25.58 2.47 19.34
N CYS A 38 24.89 3.23 18.50
CA CYS A 38 25.41 3.82 17.26
C CYS A 38 25.11 5.33 17.27
N PRO A 39 25.89 6.11 18.04
CA PRO A 39 25.62 7.53 18.26
C PRO A 39 25.68 8.33 16.95
N THR A 40 25.11 9.53 16.98
CA THR A 40 24.94 10.41 15.80
C THR A 40 26.24 10.61 15.02
N GLU A 41 27.37 10.76 15.71
CA GLU A 41 28.68 10.95 15.11
C GLU A 41 29.11 9.70 14.32
N ALA A 42 29.05 8.51 14.94
CA ALA A 42 29.39 7.24 14.30
C ALA A 42 28.47 6.97 13.10
N ARG A 43 27.17 7.22 13.24
CA ARG A 43 26.21 7.09 12.14
C ARG A 43 26.52 8.05 11.00
N ALA A 44 26.89 9.30 11.28
CA ALA A 44 27.25 10.27 10.26
C ALA A 44 28.50 9.84 9.48
N GLU A 45 29.52 9.29 10.14
CA GLU A 45 30.69 8.71 9.48
C GLU A 45 30.33 7.56 8.55
N ILE A 46 29.49 6.62 9.01
CA ILE A 46 29.01 5.49 8.21
C ILE A 46 28.26 5.99 6.97
N PHE A 47 27.36 6.96 7.12
CA PHE A 47 26.53 7.47 6.03
C PHE A 47 27.38 8.26 5.01
N ALA A 48 28.34 9.06 5.48
CA ALA A 48 29.26 9.79 4.60
C ALA A 48 30.13 8.84 3.77
N ALA A 49 30.63 7.75 4.36
CA ALA A 49 31.39 6.74 3.64
C ALA A 49 30.51 5.99 2.61
N ALA A 50 29.26 5.66 2.99
CA ALA A 50 28.32 4.98 2.12
C ALA A 50 27.92 5.80 0.88
N GLN A 51 27.73 7.11 1.02
CA GLN A 51 27.33 8.00 -0.10
C GLN A 51 28.29 7.93 -1.30
N ASN A 52 29.57 7.68 -1.04
CA ASN A 52 30.60 7.60 -2.08
C ASN A 52 30.88 6.16 -2.56
N THR A 53 30.14 5.17 -2.06
CA THR A 53 30.41 3.75 -2.33
C THR A 53 29.27 3.11 -3.13
N PRO A 54 29.48 2.85 -4.44
CA PRO A 54 28.47 2.20 -5.27
C PRO A 54 28.03 0.85 -4.70
N GLY A 55 26.70 0.64 -4.63
CA GLY A 55 26.12 -0.60 -4.09
C GLY A 55 25.89 -0.60 -2.58
N VAL A 56 26.26 0.47 -1.86
CA VAL A 56 25.90 0.66 -0.45
C VAL A 56 24.65 1.54 -0.34
N GLU A 57 23.65 1.07 0.38
CA GLU A 57 22.41 1.79 0.67
C GLU A 57 22.26 1.93 2.19
N THR A 58 22.06 3.16 2.67
CA THR A 58 21.85 3.44 4.10
C THR A 58 20.48 4.06 4.32
N TYR A 59 19.74 3.58 5.32
CA TYR A 59 18.43 4.10 5.68
C TYR A 59 18.38 4.47 7.17
N LEU A 60 17.98 5.70 7.45
CA LEU A 60 17.70 6.19 8.79
C LEU A 60 16.21 6.14 9.08
N TYR A 61 15.83 5.64 10.25
CA TYR A 61 14.45 5.58 10.72
C TYR A 61 14.26 6.61 11.84
N PRO A 62 13.50 7.70 11.61
CA PRO A 62 13.28 8.74 12.61
C PRO A 62 12.49 8.24 13.83
N GLY A 63 12.85 8.73 15.01
CA GLY A 63 12.14 8.53 16.28
C GLY A 63 12.14 7.10 16.83
N VAL A 64 12.95 6.19 16.28
CA VAL A 64 13.05 4.80 16.76
C VAL A 64 14.42 4.51 17.36
N ASP A 65 14.43 3.60 18.34
CA ASP A 65 15.62 3.20 19.11
C ASP A 65 16.20 1.88 18.59
N HIS A 66 17.36 1.48 19.10
CA HIS A 66 18.01 0.19 18.88
C HIS A 66 17.02 -0.97 19.00
N ALA A 67 17.19 -1.99 18.17
CA ALA A 67 16.28 -3.14 18.11
C ALA A 67 14.85 -2.83 17.63
N PHE A 68 14.59 -1.70 16.95
CA PHE A 68 13.24 -1.35 16.44
C PHE A 68 12.60 -2.42 15.55
N ALA A 69 13.41 -3.24 14.86
CA ALA A 69 12.93 -4.27 13.96
C ALA A 69 12.78 -5.65 14.61
N ARG A 70 12.99 -5.78 15.93
CA ARG A 70 12.83 -7.05 16.67
C ARG A 70 11.37 -7.22 17.11
N PRO A 71 10.58 -8.14 16.51
CA PRO A 71 9.20 -8.35 16.92
C PRO A 71 9.13 -8.70 18.41
N ASN A 72 8.10 -8.18 19.10
CA ASN A 72 7.87 -8.36 20.54
C ASN A 72 8.97 -7.78 21.45
N GLY A 73 9.92 -7.01 20.92
CA GLY A 73 10.92 -6.28 21.70
C GLY A 73 10.38 -4.97 22.27
N HIS A 74 11.02 -4.46 23.32
CA HIS A 74 10.63 -3.20 23.98
C HIS A 74 10.61 -1.99 23.02
N HIS A 75 11.54 -1.94 22.07
CA HIS A 75 11.65 -0.83 21.11
C HIS A 75 10.96 -1.13 19.77
N PHE A 76 10.23 -2.25 19.66
CA PHE A 76 9.63 -2.66 18.39
C PHE A 76 8.73 -1.56 17.82
N ASN A 77 9.07 -1.07 16.64
CA ASN A 77 8.30 -0.09 15.91
C ASN A 77 7.82 -0.72 14.60
N LYS A 78 6.56 -1.13 14.56
CA LYS A 78 6.00 -1.87 13.41
C LYS A 78 6.14 -1.10 12.08
N PRO A 79 5.81 0.20 11.97
CA PRO A 79 5.99 0.95 10.73
C PRO A 79 7.45 0.96 10.23
N ALA A 80 8.41 1.30 11.09
CA ALA A 80 9.82 1.31 10.71
C ALA A 80 10.34 -0.09 10.34
N ALA A 81 9.94 -1.11 11.12
CA ALA A 81 10.31 -2.49 10.86
C ALA A 81 9.79 -3.00 9.50
N LEU A 82 8.56 -2.65 9.13
CA LEU A 82 7.98 -3.02 7.83
C LEU A 82 8.74 -2.36 6.66
N MET A 83 9.06 -1.08 6.78
CA MET A 83 9.85 -0.36 5.78
C MET A 83 11.26 -0.94 5.63
N ALA A 84 11.92 -1.24 6.76
CA ALA A 84 13.25 -1.87 6.76
C ALA A 84 13.22 -3.26 6.13
N HIS A 85 12.22 -4.07 6.48
CA HIS A 85 12.01 -5.39 5.91
C HIS A 85 11.79 -5.33 4.40
N GLU A 86 10.96 -4.41 3.90
CA GLU A 86 10.71 -4.25 2.47
C GLU A 86 11.99 -3.89 1.71
N ARG A 87 12.76 -2.92 2.20
CA ARG A 87 14.05 -2.52 1.60
C ARG A 87 15.06 -3.67 1.61
N THR A 88 15.10 -4.45 2.70
CA THR A 88 15.89 -5.68 2.79
C THR A 88 15.50 -6.68 1.72
N VAL A 89 14.20 -6.99 1.58
CA VAL A 89 13.71 -7.95 0.59
C VAL A 89 13.95 -7.44 -0.83
N ALA A 90 13.77 -6.15 -1.08
CA ALA A 90 14.05 -5.52 -2.38
C ALA A 90 15.51 -5.71 -2.80
N ALA A 91 16.45 -5.43 -1.89
CA ALA A 91 17.89 -5.60 -2.15
C ALA A 91 18.26 -7.07 -2.38
N LEU A 92 17.73 -7.98 -1.55
CA LEU A 92 17.98 -9.41 -1.69
C LEU A 92 17.42 -9.96 -3.01
N ARG A 93 16.17 -9.61 -3.38
CA ARG A 93 15.56 -10.04 -4.64
C ARG A 93 16.33 -9.52 -5.85
N ARG A 94 16.70 -8.24 -5.85
CA ARG A 94 17.49 -7.64 -6.94
C ARG A 94 18.83 -8.34 -7.17
N THR A 95 19.44 -8.90 -6.13
CA THR A 95 20.77 -9.52 -6.23
C THR A 95 20.72 -11.05 -6.35
N LEU A 96 19.76 -11.71 -5.73
CA LEU A 96 19.72 -13.17 -5.58
C LEU A 96 18.49 -13.81 -6.26
N GLY A 97 17.47 -13.02 -6.57
CA GLY A 97 16.15 -13.53 -6.95
C GLY A 97 15.44 -14.29 -5.81
N PRO A 98 14.39 -15.07 -6.13
CA PRO A 98 13.70 -15.07 -7.42
C PRO A 98 12.94 -13.74 -7.64
N GLU A 99 12.73 -13.40 -8.91
CA GLU A 99 11.80 -12.36 -9.31
C GLU A 99 10.42 -12.98 -9.55
N TYR A 100 9.38 -12.30 -9.07
CA TYR A 100 8.00 -12.71 -9.26
C TYR A 100 7.29 -11.67 -10.10
N ASP A 101 6.48 -12.12 -11.05
CA ASP A 101 5.54 -11.26 -11.75
C ASP A 101 4.34 -10.97 -10.83
N LEU A 102 4.47 -9.92 -10.01
CA LEU A 102 3.43 -9.55 -9.06
C LEU A 102 2.15 -9.07 -9.76
N SER A 103 2.25 -8.54 -10.99
CA SER A 103 1.09 -8.16 -11.78
C SER A 103 0.28 -9.37 -12.19
N ALA A 104 0.94 -10.40 -12.74
CA ALA A 104 0.26 -11.64 -13.13
C ALA A 104 -0.37 -12.37 -11.92
N LEU A 105 0.32 -12.36 -10.77
CA LEU A 105 -0.23 -12.95 -9.54
C LEU A 105 -1.47 -12.20 -9.04
N TRP A 106 -1.49 -10.87 -9.16
CA TRP A 106 -2.65 -10.06 -8.82
C TRP A 106 -3.80 -10.24 -9.80
N GLU A 107 -3.52 -10.28 -11.10
CA GLU A 107 -4.53 -10.51 -12.14
C GLU A 107 -5.22 -11.87 -11.95
N GLU A 108 -4.48 -12.91 -11.62
CA GLU A 108 -5.06 -14.22 -11.30
C GLU A 108 -5.92 -14.17 -10.03
N HIS A 109 -5.50 -13.40 -9.03
CA HIS A 109 -6.28 -13.20 -7.80
C HIS A 109 -7.65 -12.57 -8.07
N ILE A 110 -7.66 -11.40 -8.73
CA ILE A 110 -8.90 -10.67 -9.03
C ILE A 110 -9.80 -11.43 -10.01
N ARG A 111 -9.21 -12.22 -10.92
CA ARG A 111 -9.97 -13.11 -11.80
C ARG A 111 -10.81 -14.09 -10.99
N HIS A 112 -10.27 -14.63 -9.90
CA HIS A 112 -11.02 -15.51 -9.01
C HIS A 112 -12.11 -14.78 -8.21
N GLU A 113 -11.86 -13.55 -7.78
CA GLU A 113 -12.81 -12.76 -7.01
C GLU A 113 -14.00 -12.24 -7.85
N PHE A 114 -13.74 -11.78 -9.07
CA PHE A 114 -14.73 -11.04 -9.86
C PHE A 114 -15.27 -11.84 -11.06
N GLU A 115 -14.42 -12.58 -11.77
CA GLU A 115 -14.83 -13.31 -12.97
C GLU A 115 -15.35 -14.72 -12.64
N THR A 116 -14.53 -15.56 -12.00
CA THR A 116 -14.96 -16.94 -11.68
C THR A 116 -15.77 -17.03 -10.41
N ARG A 117 -15.66 -16.01 -9.54
CA ARG A 117 -16.32 -15.95 -8.23
C ARG A 117 -16.07 -17.23 -7.41
N ASP A 118 -14.82 -17.67 -7.34
CA ASP A 118 -14.39 -18.93 -6.73
C ASP A 118 -13.58 -18.67 -5.46
N VAL A 119 -14.25 -18.70 -4.30
CA VAL A 119 -13.63 -18.43 -3.00
C VAL A 119 -12.49 -19.39 -2.67
N PRO A 120 -12.63 -20.74 -2.81
CA PRO A 120 -11.50 -21.66 -2.65
C PRO A 120 -10.28 -21.31 -3.50
N ALA A 121 -10.48 -20.96 -4.78
CA ALA A 121 -9.39 -20.61 -5.67
C ALA A 121 -8.74 -19.26 -5.29
N THR A 122 -9.54 -18.24 -4.95
CA THR A 122 -9.04 -16.98 -4.40
C THR A 122 -8.16 -17.23 -3.17
N MET A 123 -8.66 -17.99 -2.19
CA MET A 123 -7.92 -18.28 -0.96
C MET A 123 -6.63 -19.08 -1.23
N ALA A 124 -6.59 -19.92 -2.27
CA ALA A 124 -5.41 -20.70 -2.62
C ALA A 124 -4.22 -19.85 -3.10
N THR A 125 -4.47 -18.66 -3.64
CA THR A 125 -3.44 -17.69 -4.04
C THR A 125 -2.79 -16.96 -2.85
N MET A 126 -3.41 -17.03 -1.67
CA MET A 126 -3.00 -16.29 -0.49
C MET A 126 -2.01 -17.08 0.40
N VAL A 127 -1.35 -16.37 1.31
CA VAL A 127 -0.57 -16.96 2.41
C VAL A 127 -1.49 -17.67 3.42
N ALA A 128 -0.92 -18.45 4.34
CA ALA A 128 -1.69 -19.18 5.35
C ALA A 128 -2.48 -18.27 6.31
N GLU A 129 -1.95 -17.10 6.62
CA GLU A 129 -2.60 -16.10 7.49
C GLU A 129 -2.73 -14.76 6.74
N PRO A 130 -3.67 -14.67 5.77
CA PRO A 130 -3.87 -13.46 4.99
C PRO A 130 -4.81 -12.49 5.70
N TYR A 131 -4.89 -11.25 5.24
CA TYR A 131 -6.01 -10.39 5.63
C TYR A 131 -6.38 -9.36 4.56
N VAL A 132 -7.64 -8.93 4.58
CA VAL A 132 -8.12 -7.81 3.78
C VAL A 132 -8.69 -6.76 4.71
N ASN A 133 -8.42 -5.50 4.40
CA ASN A 133 -9.02 -4.37 5.08
C ASN A 133 -9.48 -3.32 4.07
N HIS A 134 -10.79 -3.17 3.95
CA HIS A 134 -11.43 -2.06 3.30
C HIS A 134 -11.39 -0.84 4.23
N ILE A 135 -10.47 0.06 3.99
CA ILE A 135 -10.07 1.09 4.94
C ILE A 135 -11.25 1.99 5.38
N PRO A 136 -12.12 2.47 4.48
CA PRO A 136 -13.17 3.41 4.87
C PRO A 136 -14.28 2.81 5.75
N THR A 137 -14.50 1.50 5.66
CA THR A 137 -15.57 0.80 6.40
C THR A 137 -15.06 -0.21 7.42
N MET A 138 -13.74 -0.45 7.46
CA MET A 138 -13.08 -1.46 8.28
C MET A 138 -13.63 -2.88 8.08
N THR A 139 -14.17 -3.18 6.89
CA THR A 139 -14.67 -4.52 6.55
C THR A 139 -13.55 -5.38 5.98
N GLY A 140 -13.71 -6.70 6.06
CA GLY A 140 -12.73 -7.68 5.61
C GLY A 140 -12.62 -8.86 6.56
N GLY A 141 -11.43 -9.45 6.63
CA GLY A 141 -11.17 -10.58 7.52
C GLY A 141 -9.67 -10.79 7.75
N VAL A 142 -9.31 -11.31 8.93
CA VAL A 142 -7.92 -11.62 9.32
C VAL A 142 -7.77 -13.11 9.59
N GLY A 143 -6.79 -13.72 8.93
CA GLY A 143 -6.56 -15.17 8.95
C GLY A 143 -7.50 -15.91 8.01
N HIS A 144 -7.11 -17.13 7.64
CA HIS A 144 -7.77 -17.89 6.58
C HIS A 144 -9.28 -18.08 6.83
N ALA A 145 -9.67 -18.45 8.05
CA ALA A 145 -11.06 -18.75 8.37
C ALA A 145 -11.98 -17.53 8.31
N GLN A 146 -11.53 -16.38 8.83
CA GLN A 146 -12.33 -15.15 8.80
C GLN A 146 -12.44 -14.59 7.39
N LEU A 147 -11.32 -14.57 6.65
CA LEU A 147 -11.30 -14.03 5.30
C LEU A 147 -12.10 -14.90 4.33
N SER A 148 -11.96 -16.23 4.39
CA SER A 148 -12.76 -17.13 3.56
C SER A 148 -14.26 -16.97 3.82
N ARG A 149 -14.68 -16.82 5.08
CA ARG A 149 -16.08 -16.53 5.44
C ARG A 149 -16.53 -15.18 4.86
N PHE A 150 -15.71 -14.15 5.00
CA PHE A 150 -15.98 -12.83 4.46
C PHE A 150 -16.18 -12.88 2.93
N TYR A 151 -15.27 -13.53 2.20
CA TYR A 151 -15.38 -13.70 0.76
C TYR A 151 -16.63 -14.47 0.34
N GLN A 152 -16.93 -15.57 1.02
CA GLN A 152 -18.06 -16.43 0.68
C GLN A 152 -19.42 -15.75 0.87
N HIS A 153 -19.54 -14.84 1.83
CA HIS A 153 -20.86 -14.33 2.27
C HIS A 153 -21.05 -12.82 2.10
N HIS A 154 -19.98 -12.03 1.98
CA HIS A 154 -20.05 -10.57 2.03
C HIS A 154 -19.31 -9.85 0.90
N PHE A 155 -18.65 -10.58 0.00
CA PHE A 155 -17.84 -9.96 -1.07
C PHE A 155 -18.08 -10.61 -2.44
N VAL A 156 -17.48 -11.78 -2.71
CA VAL A 156 -17.41 -12.41 -4.04
C VAL A 156 -18.78 -12.60 -4.69
N HIS A 157 -19.80 -12.96 -3.90
CA HIS A 157 -21.16 -13.16 -4.39
C HIS A 157 -22.11 -11.98 -4.10
N GLY A 158 -21.67 -10.98 -3.31
CA GLY A 158 -22.48 -9.81 -2.93
C GLY A 158 -22.33 -8.62 -3.89
N ASN A 159 -21.42 -8.70 -4.87
CA ASN A 159 -21.19 -7.61 -5.81
C ASN A 159 -22.31 -7.50 -6.85
N PRO A 160 -22.81 -6.27 -7.15
CA PRO A 160 -23.74 -6.00 -8.23
C PRO A 160 -23.31 -6.62 -9.56
N GLN A 161 -24.29 -7.02 -10.37
CA GLN A 161 -24.02 -7.68 -11.66
C GLN A 161 -23.35 -6.74 -12.67
N ASP A 162 -23.63 -5.44 -12.60
CA ASP A 162 -23.03 -4.42 -13.46
C ASP A 162 -21.73 -3.82 -12.89
N MET A 163 -21.20 -4.40 -11.80
CA MET A 163 -19.94 -3.94 -11.24
C MET A 163 -18.81 -4.11 -12.26
N ALA A 164 -18.07 -3.03 -12.51
CA ALA A 164 -16.93 -3.01 -13.41
C ALA A 164 -15.77 -2.26 -12.79
N LEU A 165 -14.55 -2.72 -13.10
CA LEU A 165 -13.29 -2.13 -12.67
C LEU A 165 -12.55 -1.66 -13.91
N THR A 166 -12.28 -0.35 -14.01
CA THR A 166 -11.48 0.24 -15.09
C THR A 166 -10.10 0.60 -14.55
N PRO A 167 -9.03 -0.13 -14.91
CA PRO A 167 -7.67 0.19 -14.48
C PRO A 167 -7.24 1.57 -14.97
N ILE A 168 -6.54 2.33 -14.12
CA ILE A 168 -5.98 3.66 -14.42
C ILE A 168 -4.45 3.60 -14.39
N SER A 169 -3.87 3.09 -13.30
CA SER A 169 -2.43 2.98 -13.17
C SER A 169 -2.05 1.83 -12.24
N ARG A 170 -0.82 1.30 -12.41
CA ARG A 170 -0.27 0.26 -11.54
C ARG A 170 1.20 0.51 -11.26
N THR A 171 1.56 0.59 -9.98
CA THR A 171 2.94 0.67 -9.52
C THR A 171 3.37 -0.66 -8.93
N VAL A 172 4.42 -1.27 -9.49
CA VAL A 172 4.94 -2.56 -9.02
C VAL A 172 6.22 -2.34 -8.21
N GLY A 173 6.17 -2.64 -6.92
CA GLY A 173 7.31 -2.65 -6.02
C GLY A 173 7.92 -4.03 -5.86
N ALA A 174 8.94 -4.12 -5.02
CA ALA A 174 9.64 -5.40 -4.79
C ALA A 174 8.79 -6.42 -4.04
N THR A 175 7.80 -5.99 -3.26
CA THR A 175 6.97 -6.86 -2.42
C THR A 175 5.49 -6.53 -2.46
N GLN A 176 5.09 -5.50 -3.19
CA GLN A 176 3.71 -5.04 -3.25
C GLN A 176 3.41 -4.39 -4.59
N ILE A 177 2.14 -4.30 -4.92
CA ILE A 177 1.64 -3.41 -5.96
C ILE A 177 0.75 -2.34 -5.33
N VAL A 178 0.65 -1.20 -6.02
CA VAL A 178 -0.38 -0.19 -5.82
C VAL A 178 -1.18 -0.12 -7.11
N ASP A 179 -2.45 -0.51 -7.06
CA ASP A 179 -3.35 -0.53 -8.21
C ASP A 179 -4.37 0.59 -8.07
N GLU A 180 -4.46 1.46 -9.07
CA GLU A 180 -5.41 2.57 -9.15
C GLU A 180 -6.43 2.26 -10.23
N PHE A 181 -7.71 2.29 -9.87
CA PHE A 181 -8.79 1.96 -10.79
C PHE A 181 -10.06 2.72 -10.44
N ILE A 182 -10.98 2.83 -11.40
CA ILE A 182 -12.33 3.32 -11.16
C ILE A 182 -13.26 2.13 -11.06
N MET A 183 -14.00 2.06 -9.95
CA MET A 183 -15.09 1.11 -9.78
C MET A 183 -16.42 1.77 -10.15
N THR A 184 -17.23 1.09 -10.96
CA THR A 184 -18.61 1.49 -11.27
C THR A 184 -19.58 0.39 -10.94
N PHE A 185 -20.76 0.73 -10.41
CA PHE A 185 -21.86 -0.20 -10.20
C PHE A 185 -23.19 0.55 -10.03
N THR A 186 -24.30 -0.14 -10.15
CA THR A 186 -25.61 0.32 -9.68
C THR A 186 -25.88 -0.26 -8.29
N HIS A 187 -26.26 0.57 -7.32
CA HIS A 187 -26.59 0.11 -5.97
C HIS A 187 -28.00 -0.52 -5.94
N ASP A 188 -28.13 -1.69 -6.56
CA ASP A 188 -29.38 -2.47 -6.72
C ASP A 188 -29.51 -3.65 -5.73
N SER A 189 -28.47 -3.87 -4.95
CA SER A 189 -28.32 -4.94 -3.96
C SER A 189 -27.51 -4.40 -2.77
N GLU A 190 -27.61 -5.07 -1.61
CA GLU A 190 -26.80 -4.72 -0.44
C GLU A 190 -25.32 -5.03 -0.72
N ILE A 191 -24.44 -4.08 -0.40
CA ILE A 191 -22.98 -4.20 -0.60
C ILE A 191 -22.30 -4.07 0.76
N ASP A 192 -22.33 -5.14 1.56
CA ASP A 192 -21.88 -5.14 2.96
C ASP A 192 -20.49 -4.54 3.18
N TRP A 193 -19.57 -4.78 2.24
CA TRP A 193 -18.19 -4.34 2.38
C TRP A 193 -18.00 -2.83 2.15
N MET A 194 -18.85 -2.18 1.35
CA MET A 194 -18.75 -0.74 1.00
C MET A 194 -19.83 0.12 1.67
N LEU A 195 -21.05 -0.41 1.80
CA LEU A 195 -22.24 0.28 2.29
C LEU A 195 -22.97 -0.60 3.34
N PRO A 196 -22.30 -0.98 4.45
CA PRO A 196 -22.87 -1.89 5.44
C PRO A 196 -24.20 -1.37 5.99
N GLY A 197 -25.25 -2.17 5.86
CA GLY A 197 -26.59 -1.86 6.36
C GLY A 197 -27.38 -0.82 5.56
N VAL A 198 -26.92 -0.44 4.37
CA VAL A 198 -27.66 0.46 3.48
C VAL A 198 -28.46 -0.35 2.47
N ALA A 199 -29.78 -0.16 2.46
CA ALA A 199 -30.65 -0.78 1.47
C ALA A 199 -30.37 -0.26 0.04
N PRO A 200 -30.64 -1.06 -1.00
CA PRO A 200 -30.47 -0.65 -2.39
C PRO A 200 -31.11 0.71 -2.70
N THR A 201 -30.32 1.64 -3.24
CA THR A 201 -30.79 2.99 -3.58
C THR A 201 -31.13 3.15 -5.05
N GLY A 202 -30.76 2.17 -5.89
CA GLY A 202 -30.92 2.20 -7.35
C GLY A 202 -30.05 3.23 -8.05
N ARG A 203 -29.12 3.87 -7.33
CA ARG A 203 -28.26 4.92 -7.87
C ARG A 203 -26.97 4.35 -8.42
N LYS A 204 -26.47 4.94 -9.50
CA LYS A 204 -25.18 4.60 -10.08
C LYS A 204 -24.06 5.25 -9.29
N VAL A 205 -23.03 4.46 -8.97
CA VAL A 205 -21.80 4.90 -8.32
C VAL A 205 -20.65 4.76 -9.30
N GLN A 206 -19.77 5.76 -9.30
CA GLN A 206 -18.47 5.74 -9.94
C GLN A 206 -17.45 6.36 -8.98
N ILE A 207 -16.45 5.60 -8.55
CA ILE A 207 -15.53 6.02 -7.50
C ILE A 207 -14.09 5.57 -7.80
N PRO A 208 -13.08 6.45 -7.66
CA PRO A 208 -11.68 6.05 -7.66
C PRO A 208 -11.36 5.16 -6.46
N MET A 209 -10.56 4.13 -6.70
CA MET A 209 -10.14 3.15 -5.72
C MET A 209 -8.62 2.99 -5.78
N LEU A 210 -8.00 2.72 -4.64
CA LEU A 210 -6.60 2.30 -4.54
C LEU A 210 -6.52 0.97 -3.80
N GLY A 211 -5.89 -0.02 -4.43
CA GLY A 211 -5.52 -1.29 -3.80
C GLY A 211 -4.02 -1.33 -3.50
N VAL A 212 -3.64 -1.40 -2.22
CA VAL A 212 -2.25 -1.67 -1.81
C VAL A 212 -2.16 -3.15 -1.44
N VAL A 213 -1.54 -3.92 -2.33
CA VAL A 213 -1.57 -5.39 -2.27
C VAL A 213 -0.17 -5.92 -2.01
N LYS A 214 0.02 -6.58 -0.87
CA LYS A 214 1.32 -7.08 -0.40
C LYS A 214 1.47 -8.56 -0.72
N PHE A 215 2.66 -8.96 -1.11
CA PHE A 215 3.04 -10.34 -1.39
C PHE A 215 4.15 -10.83 -0.46
N ARG A 216 4.15 -12.14 -0.20
CA ARG A 216 5.25 -12.89 0.38
C ARG A 216 5.60 -14.04 -0.56
N GLY A 217 6.75 -13.93 -1.23
CA GLY A 217 7.04 -14.86 -2.33
C GLY A 217 6.01 -14.66 -3.46
N PRO A 218 5.42 -15.74 -3.98
CA PRO A 218 4.36 -15.69 -4.99
C PRO A 218 2.94 -15.62 -4.41
N ARG A 219 2.78 -15.47 -3.09
CA ARG A 219 1.47 -15.51 -2.42
C ARG A 219 1.07 -14.15 -1.89
N LEU A 220 -0.22 -13.85 -2.00
CA LEU A 220 -0.81 -12.61 -1.52
C LEU A 220 -0.96 -12.65 0.01
N CYS A 221 -0.48 -11.61 0.68
CA CYS A 221 -0.40 -11.48 2.13
C CYS A 221 -1.54 -10.63 2.66
N HIS A 222 -1.74 -9.45 2.07
CA HIS A 222 -2.86 -8.60 2.43
C HIS A 222 -3.22 -7.60 1.36
N GLU A 223 -4.42 -7.06 1.52
CA GLU A 223 -4.95 -5.97 0.73
C GLU A 223 -5.41 -4.85 1.66
N HIS A 224 -4.97 -3.63 1.35
CA HIS A 224 -5.59 -2.42 1.88
C HIS A 224 -6.27 -1.70 0.73
N ILE A 225 -7.60 -1.62 0.81
CA ILE A 225 -8.41 -1.02 -0.25
C ILE A 225 -8.94 0.32 0.26
N TYR A 226 -8.66 1.38 -0.48
CA TYR A 226 -9.01 2.75 -0.15
C TYR A 226 -9.99 3.32 -1.18
N TRP A 227 -10.90 4.15 -0.70
CA TRP A 227 -11.75 5.03 -1.51
C TRP A 227 -12.27 6.19 -0.66
N ASP A 228 -12.89 7.17 -1.28
CA ASP A 228 -13.58 8.26 -0.58
C ASP A 228 -15.03 7.89 -0.28
N GLN A 229 -15.29 7.49 0.97
CA GLN A 229 -16.62 7.11 1.42
C GLN A 229 -17.60 8.30 1.40
N ALA A 230 -17.15 9.54 1.61
CA ALA A 230 -18.05 10.69 1.57
C ALA A 230 -18.61 10.89 0.15
N SER A 231 -17.75 10.77 -0.87
CA SER A 231 -18.19 10.81 -2.27
C SER A 231 -19.13 9.65 -2.63
N VAL A 232 -18.91 8.44 -2.09
CA VAL A 232 -19.87 7.33 -2.25
C VAL A 232 -21.22 7.66 -1.61
N LEU A 233 -21.22 8.15 -0.36
CA LEU A 233 -22.45 8.52 0.37
C LEU A 233 -23.25 9.64 -0.31
N VAL A 234 -22.58 10.63 -0.92
CA VAL A 234 -23.23 11.65 -1.76
C VAL A 234 -23.90 10.99 -2.96
N GLN A 235 -23.18 10.12 -3.69
CA GLN A 235 -23.71 9.45 -4.88
C GLN A 235 -24.93 8.58 -4.57
N VAL A 236 -24.92 7.85 -3.45
CA VAL A 236 -26.08 7.04 -3.02
C VAL A 236 -27.18 7.83 -2.33
N GLY A 237 -26.98 9.14 -2.07
CA GLY A 237 -28.00 10.04 -1.54
C GLY A 237 -28.15 10.05 -0.03
N LEU A 238 -27.14 9.59 0.70
CA LEU A 238 -27.11 9.60 2.16
C LEU A 238 -26.37 10.80 2.76
N LEU A 239 -25.59 11.52 1.95
CA LEU A 239 -24.90 12.73 2.35
C LEU A 239 -25.30 13.89 1.43
N ASP A 240 -25.79 14.98 2.02
CA ASP A 240 -25.96 16.26 1.30
C ASP A 240 -24.59 16.96 1.20
N PRO A 241 -24.07 17.22 -0.01
CA PRO A 241 -22.77 17.87 -0.18
C PRO A 241 -22.80 19.38 0.17
N SER A 242 -23.97 19.98 0.39
CA SER A 242 -24.10 21.41 0.69
C SER A 242 -23.27 21.83 1.91
N GLY A 243 -22.33 22.75 1.70
CA GLY A 243 -21.44 23.26 2.75
C GLY A 243 -20.29 22.32 3.13
N LEU A 244 -20.12 21.18 2.46
CA LEU A 244 -19.04 20.22 2.71
C LEU A 244 -17.99 20.24 1.58
N PRO A 245 -16.71 20.02 1.89
CA PRO A 245 -15.65 19.90 0.88
C PRO A 245 -15.63 18.49 0.25
N VAL A 246 -16.74 18.06 -0.35
CA VAL A 246 -16.93 16.74 -0.96
C VAL A 246 -17.33 16.89 -2.42
N ALA A 247 -16.69 16.13 -3.30
CA ALA A 247 -16.90 16.25 -4.75
C ALA A 247 -17.90 15.24 -5.31
N GLY A 248 -18.06 14.02 -4.76
CA GLY A 248 -18.98 13.03 -5.31
C GLY A 248 -18.43 12.36 -6.57
N VAL A 249 -19.26 12.19 -7.61
CA VAL A 249 -18.90 11.50 -8.86
C VAL A 249 -17.82 12.25 -9.66
N GLU A 250 -17.72 13.56 -9.43
CA GLU A 250 -16.75 14.46 -10.02
C GLU A 250 -15.30 14.00 -9.76
N THR A 251 -15.05 13.32 -8.64
CA THR A 251 -13.72 12.72 -8.33
C THR A 251 -13.26 11.75 -9.42
N ALA A 252 -14.14 10.85 -9.86
CA ALA A 252 -13.83 9.88 -10.91
C ALA A 252 -13.71 10.52 -12.28
N ARG A 253 -14.58 11.49 -12.58
CA ARG A 253 -14.54 12.21 -13.87
C ARG A 253 -13.23 12.99 -14.01
N LYS A 254 -12.81 13.69 -12.97
CA LYS A 254 -11.56 14.46 -12.95
C LYS A 254 -10.32 13.57 -13.03
N LEU A 255 -10.37 12.35 -12.49
CA LEU A 255 -9.29 11.38 -12.64
C LEU A 255 -9.12 10.92 -14.10
N LEU A 256 -10.21 10.80 -14.85
CA LEU A 256 -10.18 10.41 -16.27
C LEU A 256 -9.91 11.57 -17.24
N ASP A 257 -10.25 12.79 -16.84
CA ASP A 257 -10.14 13.99 -17.67
C ASP A 257 -9.55 15.14 -16.85
N GLU A 258 -8.25 15.36 -17.02
CA GLU A 258 -7.51 16.41 -16.36
C GLU A 258 -7.92 17.82 -16.82
N SER A 259 -8.69 17.96 -17.91
CA SER A 259 -9.15 19.26 -18.42
C SER A 259 -10.35 19.83 -17.64
N LEU A 260 -11.06 19.00 -16.86
CA LEU A 260 -12.17 19.46 -16.02
C LEU A 260 -11.71 20.51 -14.99
N PRO A 261 -12.56 21.47 -14.58
CA PRO A 261 -12.13 22.53 -13.66
C PRO A 261 -11.59 22.01 -12.32
N SER A 262 -10.48 22.58 -11.87
CA SER A 262 -9.96 22.39 -10.50
C SER A 262 -10.49 23.47 -9.55
N ASN A 263 -10.33 23.26 -8.24
CA ASN A 263 -10.49 24.27 -7.20
C ASN A 263 -11.91 24.83 -7.01
N SER A 264 -12.94 24.20 -7.57
CA SER A 264 -14.35 24.59 -7.37
C SER A 264 -14.80 24.53 -5.91
N LEU A 265 -14.15 23.69 -5.09
CA LEU A 265 -14.38 23.57 -3.65
C LEU A 265 -13.49 24.49 -2.80
N MET A 266 -12.67 25.36 -3.40
CA MET A 266 -11.83 26.33 -2.71
C MET A 266 -12.44 27.74 -2.83
N PRO A 267 -13.19 28.24 -1.82
CA PRO A 267 -13.88 29.55 -1.91
C PRO A 267 -12.91 30.71 -2.15
N ASN A 268 -11.67 30.57 -1.68
CA ASN A 268 -10.64 31.60 -1.77
C ASN A 268 -9.76 31.48 -3.02
N TRP A 269 -10.05 30.55 -3.94
CA TRP A 269 -9.22 30.34 -5.14
C TRP A 269 -9.06 31.61 -5.99
N ALA A 270 -10.10 32.42 -6.09
CA ALA A 270 -10.05 33.68 -6.83
C ALA A 270 -9.08 34.72 -6.22
N ASN A 271 -8.75 34.61 -4.93
CA ASN A 271 -7.92 35.60 -4.23
C ASN A 271 -6.45 35.59 -4.72
N SER A 272 -6.01 34.53 -5.39
CA SER A 272 -4.66 34.39 -5.94
C SER A 272 -4.56 34.70 -7.43
N ALA A 273 -5.66 35.11 -8.10
CA ALA A 273 -5.67 35.34 -9.55
C ALA A 273 -4.60 36.36 -9.99
N ASP A 274 -4.44 37.45 -9.24
CA ASP A 274 -3.47 38.52 -9.55
C ASP A 274 -2.10 38.34 -8.85
N GLN A 275 -1.93 37.28 -8.04
CA GLN A 275 -0.67 36.97 -7.34
C GLN A 275 0.21 35.99 -8.13
N SER A 276 -0.32 35.49 -9.25
CA SER A 276 0.33 34.52 -10.11
C SER A 276 1.17 35.28 -11.14
N ALA A 277 2.50 35.24 -10.99
CA ALA A 277 3.47 35.75 -11.97
C ALA A 277 3.70 34.75 -13.11
#